data_AF-A0AAD6LFK9-F1
#
_entry.id   AF-A0AAD6LFK9-F1
#
_cell.length_a   1.000
_cell.length_b   1.000
_cell.length_c   1.000
_cell.angle_alpha   90.00
_cell.angle_beta   90.00
_cell.angle_gamma   90.00
#
_symmetry.space_group_name_H-M   'P 1'
#
loop_
_entity.id
_entity.type
_entity.pdbx_description
1 polymer ?
#
loop_
_entity_poly.entity_id
_entity_poly.type
_entity_poly.pdbx_seq_one_letter_code
_entity_poly.pdbx_strand_id
1 'polypeptide(L)'
;MVDFHISTVFQALNSEENYLRIQDDTLTGTLSSVDVATKENLENLVKVGEELLRKPVSRVNLATGVFEPVNKMTNEEALRKLAKLLSREKHLREAKSAVGN
;
A
#
# COMPACT_ATOMS: atom_id res chain seq x y z
N MET A 1 -7.29 -11.18 -7.42
CA MET A 1 -8.01 -10.75 -8.64
C MET A 1 -8.20 -9.25 -8.74
N VAL A 2 -8.71 -8.52 -7.73
CA VAL A 2 -8.93 -7.06 -7.84
C VAL A 2 -7.62 -6.30 -8.11
N ASP A 3 -6.56 -6.59 -7.34
CA ASP A 3 -5.25 -5.96 -7.51
C ASP A 3 -4.67 -6.17 -8.92
N PHE A 4 -4.81 -7.37 -9.48
CA PHE A 4 -4.33 -7.68 -10.83
C PHE A 4 -4.93 -6.75 -11.89
N HIS A 5 -6.25 -6.52 -11.84
CA HIS A 5 -6.93 -5.64 -12.79
C HIS A 5 -6.48 -4.17 -12.63
N ILE A 6 -6.33 -3.70 -11.39
CA ILE A 6 -5.89 -2.33 -11.11
C ILE A 6 -4.44 -2.15 -11.58
N SER A 7 -3.56 -3.07 -11.20
CA SER A 7 -2.16 -3.09 -11.63
C SER A 7 -2.02 -3.10 -13.15
N THR A 8 -2.87 -3.85 -13.86
CA THR A 8 -2.90 -3.87 -15.33
C THR A 8 -3.20 -2.48 -15.91
N VAL A 9 -4.21 -1.78 -15.38
CA VAL A 9 -4.58 -0.43 -15.85
C VAL A 9 -3.44 0.57 -15.62
N PHE A 10 -2.86 0.58 -14.42
CA PHE A 10 -1.77 1.53 -14.12
C PHE A 10 -0.49 1.23 -14.89
N GLN A 11 -0.17 -0.04 -15.16
CA GLN A 11 0.95 -0.44 -16.02
C GLN A 11 0.71 -0.06 -17.48
N ALA A 12 -0.49 -0.29 -18.01
CA ALA A 12 -0.83 0.09 -19.38
C ALA A 12 -0.78 1.61 -19.63
N LEU A 13 -0.93 2.41 -18.58
CA LEU A 13 -0.88 3.89 -18.62
C LEU A 13 0.48 4.46 -18.18
N ASN A 14 1.52 3.63 -18.01
CA ASN A 14 2.84 4.02 -17.50
C ASN A 14 2.74 4.88 -16.22
N SER A 15 1.81 4.51 -15.34
CA SER A 15 1.44 5.23 -14.13
C SER A 15 1.56 4.33 -12.90
N GLU A 16 2.47 3.37 -12.92
CA GLU A 16 2.64 2.33 -11.90
C GLU A 16 2.92 2.88 -10.50
N GLU A 17 3.53 4.07 -10.43
CA GLU A 17 3.83 4.81 -9.21
C GLU A 17 2.58 5.45 -8.56
N ASN A 18 1.48 5.55 -9.29
CA ASN A 18 0.22 6.12 -8.80
C ASN A 18 -0.67 5.08 -8.10
N TYR A 19 -0.24 3.81 -8.08
CA TYR A 19 -0.92 2.73 -7.38
C TYR A 19 0.00 2.09 -6.33
N LEU A 20 -0.39 2.24 -5.06
CA LEU A 20 0.31 1.63 -3.93
C LEU A 20 -0.58 0.55 -3.30
N ARG A 21 -0.12 -0.71 -3.36
CA ARG A 21 -0.73 -1.84 -2.66
C ARG A 21 0.19 -2.28 -1.51
N ILE A 22 -0.33 -2.23 -0.28
CA ILE A 22 0.33 -2.78 0.90
C ILE A 22 -0.53 -3.94 1.39
N GLN A 23 0.06 -5.14 1.43
CA GLN A 23 -0.61 -6.37 1.82
C GLN A 23 0.43 -7.34 2.36
N ASP A 24 0.04 -8.18 3.31
CA ASP A 24 0.77 -9.37 3.71
C ASP A 24 -0.04 -10.61 3.34
N ASP A 25 0.52 -11.49 2.52
CA ASP A 25 -0.06 -12.75 2.08
C ASP A 25 0.59 -13.98 2.74
N THR A 26 1.45 -13.74 3.74
CA THR A 26 2.22 -14.78 4.43
C THR A 26 1.64 -15.15 5.80
N LEU A 27 0.47 -14.61 6.15
CA LEU A 27 -0.21 -14.92 7.40
C LEU A 27 -0.64 -16.38 7.46
N THR A 28 -0.40 -17.01 8.60
CA THR A 28 -0.74 -18.43 8.84
C THR A 28 -1.30 -18.62 10.25
N GLY A 29 -1.94 -19.77 10.49
CA GLY A 29 -2.46 -20.13 11.81
C GLY A 29 -3.44 -19.09 12.37
N THR A 30 -3.28 -18.72 13.65
CA THR A 30 -4.17 -17.76 14.33
C THR A 30 -4.09 -16.35 13.74
N LEU A 31 -2.94 -15.96 13.16
CA LEU A 31 -2.77 -14.66 12.51
C LEU A 31 -3.62 -14.52 11.24
N SER A 32 -3.89 -15.64 10.56
CA SER A 32 -4.80 -15.64 9.40
C SER A 32 -6.28 -15.74 9.78
N SER A 33 -6.61 -15.95 11.06
CA SER A 33 -8.00 -16.03 11.52
C SER A 33 -8.60 -14.65 11.71
N VAL A 34 -9.84 -14.48 11.28
CA VAL A 34 -10.57 -13.20 11.34
C VAL A 34 -11.36 -13.00 12.64
N ASP A 35 -11.47 -14.04 13.46
CA ASP A 35 -12.32 -14.13 14.66
C ASP A 35 -11.54 -14.37 15.97
N VAL A 36 -10.22 -14.62 15.88
CA VAL A 36 -9.37 -14.86 17.06
C VAL A 36 -8.86 -13.53 17.61
N ALA A 37 -9.69 -12.90 18.45
CA ALA A 37 -9.39 -11.61 19.10
C ALA A 37 -8.71 -11.75 20.48
N THR A 38 -7.83 -12.74 20.66
CA THR A 38 -7.04 -12.82 21.90
C THR A 38 -6.02 -11.69 21.95
N LYS A 39 -5.70 -11.19 23.14
CA LYS A 39 -4.71 -10.11 23.32
C LYS A 39 -3.38 -10.43 22.62
N GLU A 40 -2.90 -11.66 22.77
CA GLU A 40 -1.68 -12.14 22.14
C GLU A 40 -1.75 -12.08 20.61
N ASN A 41 -2.84 -12.56 20.01
CA ASN A 41 -2.99 -12.56 18.55
C ASN A 41 -3.05 -11.12 18.00
N LEU A 42 -3.75 -10.22 18.69
CA LEU A 42 -3.82 -8.80 18.32
C LEU A 42 -2.44 -8.11 18.42
N GLU A 43 -1.67 -8.37 19.48
CA GLU A 43 -0.29 -7.85 19.61
C GLU A 43 0.62 -8.39 18.51
N ASN A 44 0.47 -9.65 18.12
CA ASN A 44 1.24 -10.22 17.01
C ASN A 44 0.84 -9.62 15.65
N LEU A 45 -0.45 -9.31 15.42
CA LEU A 45 -0.90 -8.60 14.22
C LEU A 45 -0.33 -7.16 14.16
N VAL A 46 -0.16 -6.48 15.30
CA VAL A 46 0.55 -5.19 15.34
C VAL A 46 1.99 -5.35 14.87
N LYS A 47 2.72 -6.35 15.38
CA LYS A 47 4.11 -6.63 14.97
C LYS A 47 4.22 -6.91 13.47
N VAL A 48 3.30 -7.71 12.92
CA VAL A 48 3.22 -7.95 11.47
C VAL A 48 3.05 -6.62 10.71
N GLY A 49 2.17 -5.74 11.16
CA GLY A 49 1.98 -4.42 10.55
C GLY A 49 3.25 -3.55 10.59
N GLU A 50 3.96 -3.54 11.72
CA GLU A 50 5.22 -2.82 11.86
C GLU A 50 6.34 -3.40 10.98
N GLU A 51 6.40 -4.71 10.83
CA GLU A 51 7.33 -5.39 9.91
C GLU A 51 6.97 -5.10 8.45
N LEU A 52 5.69 -5.08 8.11
CA LEU A 52 5.20 -4.79 6.76
C LEU A 52 5.61 -3.40 6.29
N LEU A 53 5.70 -2.41 7.20
CA LEU A 53 6.22 -1.08 6.87
C LEU A 53 7.68 -1.12 6.39
N ARG A 54 8.48 -2.05 6.90
CA ARG A 54 9.91 -2.21 6.55
C ARG A 54 10.12 -3.05 5.29
N LYS A 55 9.13 -3.84 4.87
CA LYS A 55 9.19 -4.63 3.63
C LYS A 55 9.22 -3.71 2.40
N PRO A 56 9.86 -4.12 1.29
CA PRO A 56 9.87 -3.36 0.06
C PRO A 56 8.48 -3.30 -0.58
N VAL A 57 8.21 -2.21 -1.31
CA VAL A 57 7.01 -2.08 -2.13
C VAL A 57 6.99 -3.21 -3.15
N SER A 58 5.85 -3.90 -3.22
CA SER A 58 5.64 -5.03 -4.11
C SER A 58 4.48 -4.76 -5.07
N ARG A 59 4.55 -5.36 -6.26
CA ARG A 59 3.50 -5.27 -7.27
C ARG A 59 3.28 -6.65 -7.87
N VAL A 60 2.05 -6.92 -8.28
CA VAL A 60 1.75 -8.15 -9.00
C VAL A 60 2.48 -8.16 -10.36
N ASN A 61 3.19 -9.24 -10.60
CA ASN A 61 3.76 -9.56 -11.90
C ASN A 61 2.63 -10.09 -12.79
N LEU A 62 2.35 -9.40 -13.90
CA LEU A 62 1.20 -9.74 -14.76
C LEU A 62 1.34 -11.09 -15.48
N ALA A 63 2.56 -11.63 -15.60
CA ALA A 63 2.81 -12.93 -16.22
C ALA A 63 2.63 -14.08 -15.23
N THR A 64 3.06 -13.91 -13.97
CA THR A 64 3.04 -14.97 -12.95
C THR A 64 1.86 -14.88 -12.00
N GLY A 65 1.25 -13.70 -11.87
CA GLY A 65 0.20 -13.40 -10.90
C GLY A 65 0.71 -13.27 -9.45
N VAL A 66 2.02 -13.33 -9.23
CA VAL A 66 2.65 -13.28 -7.90
C VAL A 66 3.11 -11.85 -7.58
N PHE A 67 3.06 -11.46 -6.32
CA PHE A 67 3.62 -10.18 -5.87
C PHE A 67 5.14 -10.25 -5.75
N GLU A 68 5.81 -9.33 -6.42
CA GLU A 68 7.26 -9.24 -6.44
C GLU A 68 7.69 -7.83 -6.01
N PRO A 69 8.79 -7.70 -5.23
CA PRO A 69 9.37 -6.40 -4.91
C PRO A 69 9.74 -5.64 -6.18
N VAL A 70 9.28 -4.40 -6.29
CA VAL A 70 9.51 -3.56 -7.49
C VAL A 70 10.88 -2.88 -7.43
N ASN A 71 11.27 -2.42 -6.24
CA ASN A 71 12.50 -1.69 -6.00
C ASN A 71 12.91 -1.80 -4.52
N LYS A 72 13.89 -1.00 -4.10
CA LYS A 72 14.38 -0.98 -2.71
C LYS A 72 13.56 -0.08 -1.78
N MET A 73 12.57 0.66 -2.29
CA MET A 73 11.74 1.56 -1.47
C MET A 73 10.87 0.75 -0.54
N THR A 74 10.85 1.11 0.74
CA THR A 74 10.00 0.44 1.73
C THR A 74 8.55 0.95 1.67
N ASN A 75 7.62 0.17 2.21
CA ASN A 75 6.23 0.61 2.34
C ASN A 75 6.12 1.89 3.19
N GLU A 76 6.95 2.05 4.23
CA GLU A 76 7.01 3.28 5.02
C GLU A 76 7.40 4.50 4.16
N GLU A 77 8.44 4.38 3.34
CA GLU A 77 8.90 5.46 2.47
C GLU A 77 7.84 5.83 1.42
N ALA A 78 7.18 4.83 0.83
CA ALA A 78 6.08 5.03 -0.11
C ALA A 78 4.89 5.75 0.55
N LEU A 79 4.53 5.38 1.77
CA LEU A 79 3.49 6.08 2.55
C LEU A 79 3.88 7.53 2.86
N ARG A 80 5.14 7.80 3.21
CA ARG A 80 5.63 9.18 3.40
C ARG A 80 5.56 9.99 2.12
N LYS A 81 5.90 9.41 0.96
CA LYS A 81 5.76 10.04 -0.37
C LYS A 81 4.29 10.35 -0.67
N LEU A 82 3.40 9.39 -0.43
CA LEU A 82 1.96 9.56 -0.61
C LEU A 82 1.39 10.67 0.29
N ALA A 83 1.76 10.69 1.58
CA ALA A 83 1.33 11.72 2.52
C ALA A 83 1.75 13.13 2.08
N LYS A 84 2.96 13.29 1.54
CA LYS A 84 3.42 14.56 0.95
C LYS A 84 2.59 14.97 -0.26
N LEU A 85 2.26 14.03 -1.15
CA LEU A 85 1.41 14.28 -2.31
C LEU A 85 0.01 14.74 -1.90
N LEU A 86 -0.62 14.03 -0.96
CA LEU A 86 -1.95 14.36 -0.43
C LEU A 86 -1.96 15.75 0.23
N SER A 87 -0.96 16.05 1.06
CA SER A 87 -0.81 17.36 1.68
C SER A 87 -0.67 18.46 0.63
N ARG A 88 0.21 18.30 -0.35
CA ARG A 88 0.38 19.27 -1.44
C ARG A 88 -0.93 19.52 -2.21
N GLU A 89 -1.63 18.45 -2.58
CA GLU A 89 -2.89 18.55 -3.32
C GLU A 89 -3.97 19.29 -2.53
N LYS A 90 -4.07 19.03 -1.21
CA LYS A 90 -4.98 19.78 -0.32
C LYS A 90 -4.70 21.28 -0.37
N HIS A 91 -3.45 21.70 -0.16
CA HIS A 91 -3.08 23.13 -0.17
C HIS A 91 -3.34 23.79 -1.53
N LEU A 92 -3.09 23.07 -2.63
CA LEU A 92 -3.38 23.57 -3.98
C LEU A 92 -4.88 23.83 -4.20
N ARG A 93 -5.75 22.95 -3.69
CA ARG A 93 -7.21 23.14 -3.77
C ARG A 93 -7.67 24.30 -2.91
N GLU A 94 -7.14 24.43 -1.70
CA GLU A 94 -7.46 25.54 -0.79
C GLU A 94 -7.07 26.89 -1.40
N ALA A 95 -5.88 26.99 -2.01
CA ALA A 95 -5.43 28.21 -2.68
C ALA A 95 -6.31 28.57 -3.89
N LYS A 96 -6.72 27.59 -4.70
CA LYS A 96 -7.62 27.82 -5.85
C LYS A 96 -9.00 28.29 -5.42
N SER A 97 -9.54 27.74 -4.33
CA SER A 97 -10.83 28.18 -3.77
C SER A 97 -10.77 29.61 -3.22
N ALA A 98 -9.61 30.05 -2.71
CA ALA A 98 -9.44 31.42 -2.22
C ALA A 98 -9.32 32.47 -3.32
N VAL A 99 -8.87 32.09 -4.53
CA VAL A 99 -8.72 32.99 -5.69
C VAL A 99 -10.03 33.13 -6.50
N GLY A 100 -11.01 32.26 -6.27
CA GLY A 100 -12.30 32.24 -6.96
C GLY A 100 -13.42 33.09 -6.32
N ASN A 101 -13.11 33.87 -5.27
CA ASN A 101 -14.03 34.79 -4.59
C ASN A 101 -13.61 36.24 -4.75
#